data_AF-A0A0C2D940-F1
#
_entry.id   AF-A0A0C2D940-F1
#
_cell.length_a   1.000
_cell.length_b   1.000
_cell.length_c   1.000
_cell.angle_alpha   90.00
_cell.angle_beta   90.00
_cell.angle_gamma   90.00
#
_symmetry.space_group_name_H-M   'P 1'
#
loop_
_entity.id
_entity.type
_entity.pdbx_description
1 polymer ?
#
loop_
_entity_poly.entity_id
_entity_poly.type
_entity_poly.pdbx_seq_one_letter_code
_entity_poly.pdbx_strand_id
1 'polypeptide(L)'
;MVTLDDLREIEEDEKDLDRQRDFEHKYNFRFEEPDQEFVRSINHKKKLERLKKMAGDDIPISIDDLEGDFDPKEYDMRMQIDDGASDSSDYDNFPISTGNDEAEDLDEPATAEQNGAVKQNGEGTSARAKEGDNLTRFKYRQVVPNDFGLSVGEILSADDRQLNAWASLKKATGYRSEHEEIVEKKRYEKKAADLKKKEKIFSTDFGG
;
A
#
# COMPACT_ATOMS: atom_id res chain seq x y z
N MET A 1 -11.33 -40.18 -2.16
CA MET A 1 -10.36 -40.26 -3.27
C MET A 1 -10.91 -39.35 -4.34
N VAL A 2 -10.23 -38.26 -4.66
CA VAL A 2 -10.70 -37.30 -5.70
C VAL A 2 -10.58 -38.00 -7.05
N THR A 3 -11.66 -38.05 -7.82
CA THR A 3 -11.73 -38.81 -9.06
C THR A 3 -11.14 -38.02 -10.23
N LEU A 4 -10.77 -38.69 -11.33
CA LEU A 4 -10.29 -38.02 -12.53
C LEU A 4 -11.35 -37.06 -13.13
N ASP A 5 -12.62 -37.34 -12.87
CA ASP A 5 -13.75 -36.52 -13.29
C ASP A 5 -13.84 -35.24 -12.46
N ASP A 6 -13.65 -35.32 -11.13
CA ASP A 6 -13.56 -34.16 -10.24
C ASP A 6 -12.43 -33.18 -10.69
N LEU A 7 -11.43 -33.68 -11.41
CA LEU A 7 -10.29 -32.89 -11.88
C LEU A 7 -10.52 -32.22 -13.22
N ARG A 8 -11.29 -32.85 -14.10
CA ARG A 8 -11.77 -32.20 -15.32
C ARG A 8 -12.77 -31.11 -14.96
N GLU A 9 -13.62 -31.39 -13.98
CA GLU A 9 -14.58 -30.43 -13.45
C GLU A 9 -13.85 -29.20 -12.87
N ILE A 10 -12.81 -29.37 -12.04
CA ILE A 10 -12.03 -28.23 -11.53
C ILE A 10 -11.29 -27.47 -12.66
N GLU A 11 -10.78 -28.15 -13.68
CA GLU A 11 -10.11 -27.49 -14.81
C GLU A 11 -11.09 -26.76 -15.72
N GLU A 12 -12.30 -27.30 -15.89
CA GLU A 12 -13.41 -26.65 -16.61
C GLU A 12 -13.93 -25.44 -15.83
N ASP A 13 -14.12 -25.58 -14.52
CA ASP A 13 -14.47 -24.48 -13.61
C ASP A 13 -13.43 -23.36 -13.65
N GLU A 14 -12.12 -23.69 -13.71
CA GLU A 14 -11.04 -22.70 -13.83
C GLU A 14 -11.12 -21.94 -15.17
N LYS A 15 -11.36 -22.65 -16.29
CA LYS A 15 -11.53 -22.03 -17.61
C LYS A 15 -12.78 -21.15 -17.69
N ASP A 16 -13.83 -21.51 -16.97
CA ASP A 16 -15.07 -20.74 -16.91
C ASP A 16 -14.89 -19.48 -16.06
N LEU A 17 -14.20 -19.57 -14.92
CA LEU A 17 -13.85 -18.42 -14.09
C LEU A 17 -12.91 -17.45 -14.80
N ASP A 18 -11.91 -17.95 -15.54
CA ASP A 18 -11.01 -17.10 -16.32
C ASP A 18 -11.76 -16.39 -17.46
N ARG A 19 -12.66 -17.09 -18.17
CA ARG A 19 -13.54 -16.45 -19.16
C ARG A 19 -14.43 -15.38 -18.53
N GLN A 20 -14.91 -15.60 -17.31
CA GLN A 20 -15.74 -14.65 -16.58
C GLN A 20 -14.94 -13.41 -16.17
N ARG A 21 -13.70 -13.58 -15.68
CA ARG A 21 -12.76 -12.49 -15.39
C ARG A 21 -12.40 -11.70 -16.63
N ASP A 22 -12.09 -12.38 -17.73
CA ASP A 22 -11.79 -11.75 -19.01
C ASP A 22 -12.98 -10.95 -19.54
N PHE A 23 -14.20 -11.47 -19.38
CA PHE A 23 -15.43 -10.75 -19.72
C PHE A 23 -15.64 -9.52 -18.83
N GLU A 24 -15.49 -9.67 -17.52
CA GLU A 24 -15.60 -8.58 -16.54
C GLU A 24 -14.57 -7.46 -16.81
N HIS A 25 -13.33 -7.82 -17.16
CA HIS A 25 -12.27 -6.88 -17.50
C HIS A 25 -12.48 -6.26 -18.88
N LYS A 26 -12.87 -7.05 -19.89
CA LYS A 26 -13.12 -6.57 -21.26
C LYS A 26 -14.29 -5.60 -21.35
N TYR A 27 -15.32 -5.82 -20.53
CA TYR A 27 -16.52 -4.97 -20.50
C TYR A 27 -16.58 -4.06 -19.28
N ASN A 28 -15.48 -3.97 -18.52
CA ASN A 28 -15.30 -3.09 -17.36
C ASN A 28 -16.47 -3.17 -16.34
N PHE A 29 -16.96 -4.38 -16.09
CA PHE A 29 -18.11 -4.63 -15.23
C PHE A 29 -17.74 -4.60 -13.74
N ARG A 30 -16.48 -4.90 -13.41
CA ARG A 30 -15.92 -4.63 -12.09
C ARG A 30 -15.44 -3.20 -12.08
N PHE A 31 -16.02 -2.39 -11.21
CA PHE A 31 -15.55 -1.04 -10.94
C PHE A 31 -14.13 -1.15 -10.33
N GLU A 32 -13.10 -1.08 -11.15
CA GLU A 32 -11.74 -0.83 -10.65
C GLU A 32 -11.74 0.57 -10.07
N GLU A 33 -11.47 0.67 -8.76
CA GLU A 33 -11.27 1.98 -8.15
C GLU A 33 -10.13 2.67 -8.89
N PRO A 34 -10.35 3.88 -9.41
CA PRO A 34 -9.32 4.54 -10.18
C PRO A 34 -8.04 4.66 -9.35
N ASP A 35 -6.89 4.42 -9.99
CA ASP A 35 -5.58 4.50 -9.36
C ASP A 35 -5.41 5.78 -8.52
N GLN A 36 -4.59 5.72 -7.46
CA GLN A 36 -4.39 6.86 -6.56
C GLN A 36 -3.98 8.15 -7.30
N GLU A 37 -3.26 8.04 -8.41
CA GLU A 37 -2.90 9.18 -9.27
C GLU A 37 -4.10 9.78 -10.00
N PHE A 38 -5.02 8.95 -10.49
CA PHE A 38 -6.28 9.40 -11.10
C PHE A 38 -7.21 10.05 -10.08
N VAL A 39 -7.29 9.51 -8.86
CA VAL A 39 -8.05 10.14 -7.77
C VAL A 39 -7.43 11.50 -7.41
N ARG A 40 -6.09 11.59 -7.34
CA ARG A 40 -5.38 12.85 -7.08
C ARG A 40 -5.59 13.86 -8.20
N SER A 41 -5.51 13.47 -9.47
CA SER A 41 -5.70 14.37 -10.61
C SER A 41 -7.15 14.89 -10.69
N ILE A 42 -8.15 14.06 -10.40
CA ILE A 42 -9.55 14.49 -10.28
C ILE A 42 -9.72 15.50 -9.13
N ASN A 43 -9.07 15.28 -7.99
CA ASN A 43 -9.14 16.20 -6.87
C ASN A 43 -8.47 17.54 -7.19
N HIS A 44 -7.31 17.53 -7.85
CA HIS A 44 -6.64 18.76 -8.33
C HIS A 44 -7.53 19.51 -9.32
N LYS A 45 -8.09 18.80 -10.31
CA LYS A 45 -8.98 19.40 -11.32
C LYS A 45 -10.24 20.01 -10.68
N LYS A 46 -10.89 19.31 -9.75
CA LYS A 46 -12.05 19.84 -9.00
C LYS A 46 -11.69 21.05 -8.16
N LYS A 47 -10.47 21.08 -7.59
CA LYS A 47 -9.98 22.21 -6.80
C LYS A 47 -9.71 23.43 -7.69
N LEU A 48 -9.12 23.23 -8.88
CA LEU A 48 -8.95 24.29 -9.89
C LEU A 48 -10.31 24.84 -10.37
N GLU A 49 -11.26 23.98 -10.71
CA GLU A 49 -12.62 24.40 -11.09
C GLU A 49 -13.31 25.21 -9.98
N ARG A 50 -13.13 24.81 -8.72
CA ARG A 50 -13.67 25.54 -7.57
C ARG A 50 -13.02 26.91 -7.39
N LEU A 51 -11.70 27.03 -7.61
CA LEU A 51 -10.98 28.30 -7.56
C LEU A 51 -11.40 29.22 -8.71
N LYS A 52 -11.47 28.68 -9.94
CA LYS A 52 -11.96 29.38 -11.13
C LYS A 52 -13.37 29.91 -10.94
N LYS A 53 -14.25 29.13 -10.30
CA LYS A 53 -15.63 29.55 -9.99
C LYS A 53 -15.71 30.63 -8.90
N MET A 54 -14.78 30.67 -7.95
CA MET A 54 -14.76 31.63 -6.84
C MET A 54 -14.08 32.95 -7.21
N ALA A 55 -13.05 32.92 -8.06
CA ALA A 55 -12.25 34.10 -8.42
C ALA A 55 -12.59 34.67 -9.81
N GLY A 56 -13.32 33.94 -10.67
CA GLY A 56 -13.54 34.31 -12.07
C GLY A 56 -12.42 33.81 -13.00
N ASP A 57 -12.55 34.04 -14.31
CA ASP A 57 -11.60 33.57 -15.34
C ASP A 57 -10.21 34.25 -15.27
N ASP A 58 -10.02 35.24 -14.40
CA ASP A 58 -8.78 36.02 -14.24
C ASP A 58 -7.84 35.44 -13.17
N ILE A 59 -7.61 34.12 -13.18
CA ILE A 59 -6.47 33.53 -12.47
C ILE A 59 -5.42 33.12 -13.52
N PRO A 60 -4.26 33.80 -13.63
CA PRO A 60 -3.19 33.44 -14.55
C PRO A 60 -2.36 32.29 -13.96
N ILE A 61 -2.99 31.13 -13.75
CA ILE A 61 -2.31 29.90 -13.35
C ILE A 61 -2.66 28.85 -14.41
N SER A 62 -1.66 28.47 -15.19
CA SER A 62 -1.79 27.41 -16.19
C SER A 62 -1.56 26.04 -15.54
N ILE A 63 -2.09 24.97 -16.14
CA ILE A 63 -1.80 23.59 -15.69
C ILE A 63 -0.30 23.28 -15.82
N ASP A 64 0.37 23.93 -16.77
CA ASP A 64 1.81 23.78 -17.01
C ASP A 64 2.67 24.33 -15.85
N ASP A 65 2.17 25.31 -15.07
CA ASP A 65 2.86 25.82 -13.87
C ASP A 65 2.92 24.78 -12.72
N LEU A 66 2.07 23.76 -12.76
CA LEU A 66 2.03 22.68 -11.76
C LEU A 66 2.82 21.44 -12.19
N GLU A 67 3.14 21.32 -13.48
CA GLU A 67 3.83 20.15 -14.06
C GLU A 67 5.26 20.46 -14.57
N GLY A 68 5.64 21.74 -14.72
CA GLY A 68 6.99 22.15 -15.12
C GLY A 68 8.03 22.05 -14.00
N ASP A 69 9.29 21.78 -14.37
CA ASP A 69 10.43 21.83 -13.45
C ASP A 69 10.60 23.27 -12.94
N PHE A 70 10.39 23.49 -11.64
CA PHE A 70 10.52 24.82 -11.04
C PHE A 70 11.95 25.37 -11.22
N ASP A 71 12.13 26.41 -12.04
CA ASP A 71 13.39 27.13 -12.20
C ASP A 71 13.40 28.37 -11.27
N PRO A 72 14.25 28.39 -10.23
CA PRO A 72 14.33 29.50 -9.29
C PRO A 72 14.60 30.86 -9.96
N LYS A 73 15.36 30.89 -11.07
CA LYS A 73 15.73 32.15 -11.73
C LYS A 73 14.55 32.82 -12.41
N GLU A 74 13.67 32.04 -13.03
CA GLU A 74 12.44 32.52 -13.67
C GLU A 74 11.49 33.11 -12.61
N TYR A 75 11.35 32.43 -11.48
CA TYR A 75 10.50 32.89 -10.38
C TYR A 75 11.02 34.20 -9.75
N ASP A 76 12.31 34.27 -9.44
CA ASP A 76 12.94 35.47 -8.87
C ASP A 76 12.79 36.70 -9.77
N MET A 77 12.89 36.50 -11.10
CA MET A 77 12.72 37.57 -12.08
C MET A 77 11.27 38.08 -12.13
N ARG A 78 10.30 37.17 -12.00
CA ARG A 78 8.88 37.52 -11.96
C ARG A 78 8.51 38.28 -10.69
N MET A 79 9.10 37.92 -9.55
CA MET A 79 8.91 38.63 -8.27
C MET A 79 9.51 40.04 -8.28
N GLN A 80 10.54 40.32 -9.06
CA GLN A 80 11.15 41.67 -9.16
C GLN A 80 10.30 42.69 -9.93
N ILE A 81 9.25 42.26 -10.63
CA ILE A 81 8.48 43.13 -11.53
C ILE A 81 7.27 43.78 -10.85
N ASP A 82 6.76 43.22 -9.74
CA ASP A 82 5.49 43.66 -9.12
C ASP A 82 5.65 44.59 -7.91
N ASP A 83 6.89 44.95 -7.58
CA ASP A 83 7.20 45.93 -6.55
C ASP A 83 7.28 47.30 -7.22
N GLY A 84 6.14 47.96 -7.38
CA GLY A 84 6.09 49.35 -7.80
C GLY A 84 7.12 50.18 -7.01
N ALA A 85 8.01 50.86 -7.73
CA ALA A 85 9.06 51.71 -7.19
C ALA A 85 8.53 52.61 -6.05
N SER A 86 8.77 52.21 -4.81
CA SER A 86 8.57 53.04 -3.63
C SER A 86 9.89 53.78 -3.36
N ASP A 87 9.85 55.07 -3.60
CA ASP A 87 10.90 56.05 -3.36
C ASP A 87 11.41 55.96 -1.90
N SER A 88 12.64 55.48 -1.74
CA SER A 88 13.32 55.18 -0.47
C SER A 88 13.76 56.43 0.33
N SER A 89 13.20 57.62 0.08
CA SER A 89 13.74 58.88 0.63
C SER A 89 13.18 59.33 1.99
N ASP A 90 12.34 58.52 2.66
CA ASP A 90 11.62 58.96 3.88
C ASP A 90 12.07 58.30 5.22
N TYR A 91 13.14 57.50 5.24
CA TYR A 91 13.57 56.76 6.45
C TYR A 91 14.55 57.49 7.39
N ASP A 92 14.92 58.74 7.10
CA ASP A 92 16.00 59.44 7.82
C ASP A 92 15.53 60.33 8.99
N ASN A 93 14.29 60.23 9.48
CA ASN A 93 13.80 61.15 10.53
C ASN A 93 13.09 60.49 11.74
N PHE A 94 13.47 59.26 12.11
CA PHE A 94 13.09 58.71 13.42
C PHE A 94 14.16 59.01 14.47
N PRO A 95 13.82 59.72 15.58
CA PRO A 95 14.79 60.02 16.63
C PRO A 95 15.14 58.76 17.43
N ILE A 96 16.38 58.30 17.31
CA ILE A 96 16.93 57.21 18.10
C ILE A 96 17.18 57.73 19.52
N SER A 97 16.26 57.42 20.44
CA SER A 97 16.49 57.59 21.88
C SER A 97 17.41 56.47 22.37
N THR A 98 18.62 56.84 22.78
CA THR A 98 19.55 55.97 23.49
C THR A 98 19.23 56.04 24.98
N GLY A 99 19.00 54.87 25.60
CA GLY A 99 18.80 54.74 27.05
C GLY A 99 18.68 53.27 27.42
N ASN A 100 19.69 52.76 28.11
CA ASN A 100 19.77 51.40 28.65
C ASN A 100 18.65 51.16 29.68
N ASP A 101 18.20 49.90 29.84
CA ASP A 101 18.40 49.10 31.06
C ASP A 101 17.49 47.85 31.08
N GLU A 102 18.16 46.72 31.36
CA GLU A 102 17.71 45.52 32.08
C GLU A 102 16.70 44.53 31.44
N ALA A 103 17.17 43.29 31.33
CA ALA A 103 16.43 42.09 30.99
C ALA A 103 15.65 41.58 32.20
N GLU A 104 14.38 41.22 32.00
CA GLU A 104 13.63 40.36 32.92
C GLU A 104 13.17 39.09 32.19
N ASP A 105 13.78 37.96 32.59
CA ASP A 105 13.32 36.60 32.31
C ASP A 105 12.08 36.31 33.17
N LEU A 106 10.97 35.90 32.53
CA LEU A 106 9.84 35.27 33.22
C LEU A 106 9.50 33.93 32.54
N ASP A 107 9.89 32.86 33.21
CA ASP A 107 9.47 31.48 33.00
C ASP A 107 8.03 31.22 33.52
N GLU A 108 7.49 30.07 33.10
CA GLU A 108 6.47 29.20 33.76
C GLU A 108 4.97 29.23 33.29
N PRO A 109 4.17 28.15 33.51
CA PRO A 109 4.13 26.93 32.68
C PRO A 109 2.69 26.41 32.37
N ALA A 110 2.61 25.27 31.69
CA ALA A 110 1.38 24.55 31.31
C ALA A 110 0.51 24.08 32.49
N THR A 111 -0.82 24.27 32.38
CA THR A 111 -1.82 23.62 33.24
C THR A 111 -2.61 22.57 32.48
N ALA A 112 -2.47 21.32 32.92
CA ALA A 112 -3.38 20.22 32.62
C ALA A 112 -4.49 20.19 33.69
N GLU A 113 -5.75 20.15 33.29
CA GLU A 113 -6.84 19.80 34.20
C GLU A 113 -7.70 18.64 33.68
N GLN A 114 -7.82 17.70 34.61
CA GLN A 114 -8.60 16.47 34.62
C GLN A 114 -10.09 16.76 34.47
N ASN A 115 -10.85 15.82 33.90
CA ASN A 115 -12.19 15.52 34.41
C ASN A 115 -12.53 14.04 34.17
N GLY A 116 -12.53 13.28 35.26
CA GLY A 116 -13.07 11.93 35.33
C GLY A 116 -14.57 11.96 35.59
N ALA A 117 -15.29 11.05 34.94
CA ALA A 117 -16.68 10.75 35.26
C ALA A 117 -16.82 9.25 35.56
N VAL A 118 -16.99 8.95 36.85
CA VAL A 118 -17.40 7.65 37.39
C VAL A 118 -18.87 7.43 37.08
N LYS A 119 -19.23 6.27 36.49
CA LYS A 119 -20.56 5.66 36.66
C LYS A 119 -20.40 4.16 36.87
N GLN A 120 -21.03 3.72 37.95
CA GLN A 120 -21.05 2.37 38.49
C GLN A 120 -22.16 1.52 37.84
N ASN A 121 -21.84 0.22 37.74
CA ASN A 121 -22.69 -0.98 37.82
C ASN A 121 -23.53 -1.42 36.60
N GLY A 122 -23.17 -2.61 36.10
CA GLY A 122 -23.99 -3.49 35.26
C GLY A 122 -23.33 -4.87 35.18
N GLU A 123 -23.86 -5.82 35.94
CA GLU A 123 -23.46 -7.23 35.99
C GLU A 123 -23.59 -7.90 34.60
N GLY A 124 -22.59 -8.69 34.20
CA GLY A 124 -22.61 -9.37 32.90
C GLY A 124 -21.50 -10.40 32.74
N THR A 125 -21.76 -11.61 33.24
CA THR A 125 -21.24 -12.93 32.80
C THR A 125 -19.75 -13.08 32.44
N SER A 126 -19.06 -13.85 33.28
CA SER A 126 -17.82 -14.59 33.03
C SER A 126 -17.66 -15.07 31.58
N ALA A 127 -16.82 -14.39 30.82
CA ALA A 127 -16.06 -14.99 29.72
C ALA A 127 -14.59 -14.65 29.94
N ARG A 128 -13.82 -15.69 30.24
CA ARG A 128 -12.38 -15.68 30.45
C ARG A 128 -11.68 -15.04 29.24
N ALA A 129 -11.38 -13.75 29.33
CA ALA A 129 -10.48 -13.08 28.41
C ALA A 129 -9.09 -13.75 28.56
N LYS A 130 -8.71 -14.56 27.58
CA LYS A 130 -7.30 -14.88 27.35
C LYS A 130 -6.69 -13.69 26.64
N GLU A 131 -6.48 -12.62 27.39
CA GLU A 131 -5.93 -11.36 26.90
C GLU A 131 -4.40 -11.50 26.83
N GLY A 132 -3.96 -12.00 25.70
CA GLY A 132 -2.55 -12.13 25.32
C GLY A 132 -2.37 -11.99 23.81
N ASP A 133 -3.30 -11.32 23.14
CA ASP A 133 -3.24 -11.07 21.70
C ASP A 133 -2.25 -9.93 21.42
N ASN A 134 -0.97 -10.32 21.31
CA ASN A 134 0.13 -9.71 20.55
C ASN A 134 0.06 -8.18 20.33
N LEU A 135 1.02 -7.50 20.96
CA LEU A 135 1.35 -6.07 20.90
C LEU A 135 1.83 -5.59 19.51
N THR A 136 1.30 -6.12 18.41
CA THR A 136 1.70 -5.81 17.04
C THR A 136 0.51 -5.30 16.23
N ARG A 137 0.69 -4.15 15.57
CA ARG A 137 -0.31 -3.57 14.65
C ARG A 137 -0.63 -4.47 13.47
N PHE A 138 0.29 -5.37 13.12
CA PHE A 138 0.14 -6.31 12.02
C PHE A 138 -0.37 -7.66 12.54
N LYS A 139 -1.36 -8.22 11.82
CA LYS A 139 -1.89 -9.56 12.06
C LYS A 139 -1.50 -10.45 10.88
N TYR A 140 -1.00 -11.65 11.16
CA TYR A 140 -0.77 -12.63 10.11
C TYR A 140 -2.10 -13.10 9.51
N ARG A 141 -2.12 -13.28 8.19
CA ARG A 141 -3.25 -13.92 7.51
C ARG A 141 -3.17 -15.44 7.73
N GLN A 142 -4.34 -16.07 7.86
CA GLN A 142 -4.44 -17.53 7.81
C GLN A 142 -4.25 -18.02 6.37
N VAL A 143 -3.36 -18.99 6.17
CA VAL A 143 -2.96 -19.53 4.87
C VAL A 143 -3.22 -21.03 4.85
N VAL A 144 -3.59 -21.58 3.69
CA VAL A 144 -3.77 -23.03 3.53
C VAL A 144 -2.41 -23.74 3.63
N PRO A 145 -2.24 -24.73 4.54
CA PRO A 145 -1.01 -25.50 4.62
C PRO A 145 -0.75 -26.28 3.32
N ASN A 146 0.45 -26.10 2.75
CA ASN A 146 0.86 -26.70 1.49
C ASN A 146 2.30 -27.23 1.60
N ASP A 147 2.49 -28.53 1.37
CA ASP A 147 3.79 -29.23 1.39
C ASP A 147 4.44 -29.33 -0.01
N PHE A 148 3.80 -28.75 -1.03
CA PHE A 148 4.19 -28.83 -2.44
C PHE A 148 4.39 -30.28 -2.94
N GLY A 149 3.81 -31.27 -2.26
CA GLY A 149 3.93 -32.67 -2.63
C GLY A 149 5.32 -33.28 -2.38
N LEU A 150 6.13 -32.65 -1.53
CA LEU A 150 7.46 -33.14 -1.14
C LEU A 150 7.45 -33.62 0.32
N SER A 151 8.09 -34.75 0.56
CA SER A 151 8.36 -35.22 1.91
C SER A 151 9.55 -34.46 2.50
N VAL A 152 9.62 -34.43 3.83
CA VAL A 152 10.73 -33.80 4.56
C VAL A 152 12.08 -34.36 4.12
N GLY A 153 12.17 -35.67 3.89
CA GLY A 153 13.41 -36.32 3.44
C GLY A 153 13.86 -35.80 2.07
N GLU A 154 12.95 -35.66 1.12
CA GLU A 154 13.25 -35.15 -0.23
C GLU A 154 13.66 -33.69 -0.20
N ILE A 155 13.06 -32.88 0.66
CA ILE A 155 13.44 -31.46 0.82
C ILE A 155 14.86 -31.34 1.35
N LEU A 156 15.22 -32.18 2.34
CA LEU A 156 16.53 -32.10 3.00
C LEU A 156 17.66 -32.72 2.17
N SER A 157 17.36 -33.67 1.28
CA SER A 157 18.37 -34.32 0.45
C SER A 157 18.60 -33.67 -0.91
N ALA A 158 17.67 -32.83 -1.36
CA ALA A 158 17.71 -32.25 -2.71
C ALA A 158 18.47 -30.92 -2.77
N ASP A 159 19.03 -30.64 -3.93
CA ASP A 159 19.69 -29.37 -4.21
C ASP A 159 18.68 -28.25 -4.51
N ASP A 160 19.06 -27.00 -4.24
CA ASP A 160 18.25 -25.80 -4.52
C ASP A 160 17.73 -25.74 -5.96
N ARG A 161 18.52 -26.22 -6.94
CA ARG A 161 18.13 -26.24 -8.35
C ARG A 161 17.04 -27.30 -8.62
N GLN A 162 17.13 -28.45 -7.97
CA GLN A 162 16.12 -29.52 -8.06
C GLN A 162 14.81 -29.07 -7.40
N LEU A 163 14.90 -28.44 -6.23
CA LEU A 163 13.75 -27.85 -5.54
C LEU A 163 13.09 -26.78 -6.40
N ASN A 164 13.86 -25.85 -6.98
CA ASN A 164 13.31 -24.83 -7.86
C ASN A 164 12.70 -25.39 -9.16
N ALA A 165 13.24 -26.49 -9.69
CA ALA A 165 12.65 -27.19 -10.84
C ALA A 165 11.31 -27.88 -10.48
N TRP A 166 11.18 -28.35 -9.24
CA TRP A 166 9.92 -28.89 -8.74
C TRP A 166 8.90 -27.78 -8.40
N ALA A 167 9.26 -26.84 -7.56
CA ALA A 167 8.45 -25.70 -7.17
C ALA A 167 9.36 -24.47 -7.09
N SER A 168 9.20 -23.53 -8.01
CA SER A 168 10.06 -22.36 -8.05
C SER A 168 9.85 -21.47 -6.82
N LEU A 169 10.91 -20.84 -6.33
CA LEU A 169 10.84 -19.95 -5.18
C LEU A 169 9.81 -18.83 -5.37
N LYS A 170 9.76 -18.22 -6.56
CA LYS A 170 8.75 -17.21 -6.91
C LYS A 170 7.32 -17.74 -6.80
N LYS A 171 7.12 -19.04 -7.07
CA LYS A 171 5.83 -19.69 -6.84
C LYS A 171 5.60 -19.87 -5.33
N ALA A 172 6.55 -20.35 -4.56
CA ALA A 172 6.37 -20.59 -3.12
C ALA A 172 6.08 -19.31 -2.30
N THR A 173 6.69 -18.18 -2.64
CA THR A 173 6.63 -16.95 -1.81
C THR A 173 5.58 -15.93 -2.25
N GLY A 174 4.84 -16.19 -3.33
CA GLY A 174 3.86 -15.23 -3.86
C GLY A 174 2.59 -15.16 -3.02
N TYR A 175 2.10 -13.96 -2.75
CA TYR A 175 0.76 -13.76 -2.18
C TYR A 175 -0.32 -14.24 -3.14
N ARG A 176 -1.29 -15.00 -2.62
CA ARG A 176 -2.40 -15.58 -3.38
C ARG A 176 -3.71 -15.46 -2.63
N SER A 177 -4.81 -15.56 -3.34
CA SER A 177 -6.13 -15.73 -2.73
C SER A 177 -6.29 -17.15 -2.18
N GLU A 178 -7.20 -17.34 -1.22
CA GLU A 178 -7.47 -18.66 -0.62
C GLU A 178 -7.86 -19.70 -1.67
N HIS A 179 -8.66 -19.32 -2.68
CA HIS A 179 -9.01 -20.21 -3.78
C HIS A 179 -7.77 -20.68 -4.57
N GLU A 180 -6.87 -19.77 -4.91
CA GLU A 180 -5.63 -20.10 -5.64
C GLU A 180 -4.71 -21.01 -4.81
N GLU A 181 -4.63 -20.79 -3.49
CA GLU A 181 -3.87 -21.65 -2.57
C GLU A 181 -4.44 -23.08 -2.55
N ILE A 182 -5.77 -23.23 -2.50
CA ILE A 182 -6.45 -24.54 -2.55
C ILE A 182 -6.18 -25.25 -3.88
N VAL A 183 -6.30 -24.53 -5.00
CA VAL A 183 -6.01 -25.08 -6.34
C VAL A 183 -4.55 -25.51 -6.45
N GLU A 184 -3.63 -24.71 -5.93
CA GLU A 184 -2.21 -25.03 -5.92
C GLU A 184 -1.90 -26.27 -5.09
N LYS A 185 -2.46 -26.39 -3.89
CA LYS A 185 -2.34 -27.59 -3.06
C LYS A 185 -2.78 -28.84 -3.84
N LYS A 186 -3.98 -28.82 -4.44
CA LYS A 186 -4.49 -29.93 -5.27
C LYS A 186 -3.57 -30.24 -6.47
N ARG A 187 -3.00 -29.20 -7.10
CA ARG A 187 -2.07 -29.36 -8.22
C ARG A 187 -0.81 -30.11 -7.79
N TYR A 188 -0.24 -29.77 -6.64
CA TYR A 188 0.97 -30.43 -6.14
C TYR A 188 0.69 -31.82 -5.55
N GLU A 189 -0.49 -32.07 -4.98
CA GLU A 189 -0.93 -33.42 -4.58
C GLU A 189 -0.91 -34.39 -5.78
N LYS A 190 -1.45 -33.97 -6.93
CA LYS A 190 -1.37 -34.78 -8.16
C LYS A 190 0.05 -34.89 -8.70
N LYS A 191 0.77 -33.78 -8.73
CA LYS A 191 2.15 -33.76 -9.23
C LYS A 191 3.04 -34.71 -8.43
N ALA A 192 2.80 -34.83 -7.12
CA ALA A 192 3.49 -35.78 -6.25
C ALA A 192 3.15 -37.25 -6.55
N ALA A 193 1.93 -37.54 -7.02
CA ALA A 193 1.54 -38.88 -7.44
C ALA A 193 2.30 -39.34 -8.70
N ASP A 194 2.78 -38.40 -9.52
CA ASP A 194 3.62 -38.68 -10.69
C ASP A 194 5.07 -39.00 -10.28
N LEU A 195 5.30 -40.21 -9.76
CA LEU A 195 6.62 -40.67 -9.29
C LEU A 195 7.72 -40.54 -10.36
N LYS A 196 7.41 -40.84 -11.63
CA LYS A 196 8.39 -40.71 -12.73
C LYS A 196 8.90 -39.27 -12.91
N LYS A 197 8.01 -38.29 -12.75
CA LYS A 197 8.38 -36.87 -12.88
C LYS A 197 9.21 -36.43 -11.70
N LYS A 198 8.85 -36.90 -10.51
CA LYS A 198 9.57 -36.67 -9.26
C LYS A 198 10.99 -37.24 -9.36
N GLU A 199 11.11 -38.52 -9.66
CA GLU A 199 12.39 -39.20 -9.86
C GLU A 199 13.24 -38.51 -10.94
N LYS A 200 12.65 -38.15 -12.08
CA LYS A 200 13.37 -37.44 -13.14
C LYS A 200 13.97 -36.12 -12.66
N ILE A 201 13.22 -35.31 -11.92
CA ILE A 201 13.70 -34.00 -11.44
C ILE A 201 14.78 -34.19 -10.37
N PHE A 202 14.57 -35.08 -9.39
CA PHE A 202 15.51 -35.30 -8.28
C PHE A 202 16.72 -36.17 -8.64
N SER A 203 16.66 -36.92 -9.75
CA SER A 203 17.81 -37.62 -10.32
C SER A 203 18.60 -36.76 -11.30
N THR A 204 18.04 -35.64 -11.76
CA THR A 204 18.77 -34.75 -12.66
C THR A 204 19.78 -33.96 -11.83
N ASP A 205 21.05 -34.13 -12.17
CA ASP A 205 22.11 -33.24 -11.71
C ASP A 205 22.03 -31.93 -12.51
N PHE A 206 21.67 -30.84 -11.84
CA PHE A 206 21.59 -29.52 -12.45
C PHE A 206 22.95 -28.81 -12.47
N GLY A 207 24.00 -29.46 -11.95
CA GLY A 207 25.36 -28.95 -11.84
C GLY A 207 25.49 -27.85 -10.79
N GLY A 208 26.56 -27.90 -10.01
CA GLY A 208 26.97 -26.86 -9.04
C GLY A 208 28.40 -26.46 -9.28
#